data_AF-A0A8T4GUR9-F1
#
_entry.id   AF-A0A8T4GUR9-F1
#
_cell.length_a   1.000
_cell.length_b   1.000
_cell.length_c   1.000
_cell.angle_alpha   90.00
_cell.angle_beta   90.00
_cell.angle_gamma   90.00
#
_symmetry.space_group_name_H-M   'P 1'
#
loop_
_entity.id
_entity.type
_entity.pdbx_description
1 polymer ?
#
loop_
_entity_poly.entity_id
_entity_poly.type
_entity_poly.pdbx_seq_one_letter_code
_entity_poly.pdbx_strand_id
1 'polypeptide(L)'
;MGLEVAEQSVDFVFEVILHRLLSEVLFVDDDTERSKREVEAEAVAYVVGRYCGLDTSGSAFYLAAWESDGPEVVRDRLDRISRTAEKIIDALEDG
;
A
#
# COMPACT_ATOMS: atom_id res chain seq x y z
N MET A 1 5.52 27.04 22.55
CA MET A 1 4.37 26.54 21.78
C MET A 1 4.91 26.25 20.39
N GLY A 2 5.59 25.11 20.26
CA GLY A 2 6.43 24.78 19.12
C GLY A 2 5.80 23.66 18.31
N LEU A 3 5.41 24.00 17.09
CA LEU A 3 5.27 23.12 15.93
C LEU A 3 4.65 21.75 16.19
N GLU A 4 3.32 21.74 16.28
CA GLU A 4 2.48 20.59 15.97
C GLU A 4 2.26 20.55 14.44
N VAL A 5 3.34 20.37 13.67
CA VAL A 5 3.29 20.27 12.19
C VAL A 5 4.40 19.33 11.72
N ALA A 6 4.31 18.05 12.10
CA ALA A 6 5.14 17.00 11.49
C ALA A 6 4.49 15.60 11.53
N GLU A 7 3.20 15.49 11.83
CA GLU A 7 2.46 14.21 11.81
C GLU A 7 1.47 14.11 10.64
N GLN A 8 1.61 14.94 9.60
CA GLN A 8 0.63 15.05 8.50
C GLN A 8 1.01 14.32 7.21
N SER A 9 2.01 13.46 7.21
CA SER A 9 2.58 12.95 5.94
C SER A 9 2.19 11.51 5.61
N VAL A 10 1.93 10.65 6.60
CA VAL A 10 1.64 9.22 6.39
C VAL A 10 0.14 8.94 6.39
N ASP A 11 -0.63 9.55 7.30
CA ASP A 11 -2.09 9.41 7.37
C ASP A 11 -2.79 9.85 6.08
N PHE A 12 -2.33 10.92 5.42
CA PHE A 12 -2.94 11.39 4.18
C PHE A 12 -2.70 10.44 3.00
N VAL A 13 -1.46 9.94 2.86
CA VAL A 13 -1.13 8.94 1.82
C VAL A 13 -1.87 7.64 2.09
N PHE A 14 -1.93 7.22 3.36
CA PHE A 14 -2.67 6.05 3.81
C PHE A 14 -4.17 6.21 3.56
N GLU A 15 -4.77 7.35 3.86
CA GLU A 15 -6.17 7.67 3.60
C GLU A 15 -6.48 7.69 2.09
N VAL A 16 -5.64 8.32 1.27
CA VAL A 16 -5.81 8.35 -0.20
C VAL A 16 -5.67 6.95 -0.80
N ILE A 17 -4.70 6.16 -0.36
CA ILE A 17 -4.48 4.79 -0.82
C ILE A 17 -5.61 3.86 -0.35
N LEU A 18 -6.02 3.96 0.91
CA LEU A 18 -7.19 3.25 1.44
C LEU A 18 -8.46 3.64 0.67
N HIS A 19 -8.71 4.93 0.43
CA HIS A 19 -9.89 5.38 -0.31
C HIS A 19 -9.89 4.84 -1.75
N ARG A 20 -8.73 4.83 -2.42
CA ARG A 20 -8.56 4.29 -3.78
C ARG A 20 -8.80 2.77 -3.79
N LEU A 21 -8.24 2.04 -2.83
CA LEU A 21 -8.28 0.58 -2.80
C LEU A 21 -9.57 0.02 -2.20
N LEU A 22 -10.23 0.73 -1.29
CA LEU A 22 -11.55 0.38 -0.78
C LEU A 22 -12.57 0.28 -1.92
N SER A 23 -12.47 1.10 -2.97
CA SER A 23 -13.35 0.99 -4.13
C SER A 23 -13.19 -0.35 -4.91
N GLU A 24 -12.03 -0.98 -4.83
CA GLU A 24 -11.69 -2.24 -5.50
C GLU A 24 -11.84 -3.47 -4.57
N VAL A 25 -11.65 -3.26 -3.26
CA VAL A 25 -11.70 -4.28 -2.19
C VAL A 25 -13.14 -4.54 -1.69
N LEU A 26 -14.03 -3.54 -1.74
CA LEU A 26 -15.39 -3.65 -1.17
C LEU A 26 -16.31 -4.66 -1.88
N PHE A 27 -15.90 -5.24 -3.02
CA PHE A 27 -16.64 -6.31 -3.71
C PHE A 27 -16.12 -7.73 -3.39
N VAL A 28 -15.20 -7.86 -2.44
CA VAL A 28 -14.63 -9.15 -2.05
C VAL A 28 -15.41 -9.68 -0.85
N ASP A 29 -16.26 -10.68 -1.13
CA ASP A 29 -17.08 -11.37 -0.11
C ASP A 29 -16.25 -12.34 0.77
N ASP A 30 -15.00 -12.59 0.38
CA ASP A 30 -14.07 -13.45 1.11
C ASP A 30 -13.13 -12.61 2.01
N ASP A 31 -13.28 -12.75 3.32
CA ASP A 31 -12.49 -12.02 4.32
C ASP A 31 -10.98 -12.30 4.19
N THR A 32 -10.58 -13.50 3.74
CA THR A 32 -9.17 -13.85 3.55
C THR A 32 -8.57 -13.07 2.38
N GLU A 33 -9.26 -13.03 1.24
CA GLU A 33 -8.84 -12.24 0.09
C GLU A 33 -8.95 -10.73 0.33
N ARG A 34 -9.84 -10.29 1.22
CA ARG A 34 -9.87 -8.90 1.71
C ARG A 34 -8.58 -8.56 2.46
N SER A 35 -8.22 -9.35 3.47
CA SER A 35 -6.99 -9.12 4.25
C SER A 35 -5.74 -9.19 3.38
N LYS A 36 -5.68 -10.09 2.39
CA LYS A 36 -4.56 -10.15 1.45
C LYS A 36 -4.45 -8.91 0.56
N ARG A 37 -5.57 -8.32 0.14
CA ARG A 37 -5.59 -7.07 -0.63
C ARG A 37 -5.25 -5.85 0.22
N GLU A 38 -5.61 -5.85 1.50
CA GLU A 38 -5.16 -4.82 2.45
C GLU A 38 -3.63 -4.86 2.62
N VAL A 39 -3.04 -6.05 2.69
CA VAL A 39 -1.57 -6.19 2.71
C VAL A 39 -0.93 -5.72 1.39
N GLU A 40 -1.59 -5.97 0.25
CA GLU A 40 -1.16 -5.45 -1.05
C GLU A 40 -1.19 -3.91 -1.08
N ALA A 41 -2.25 -3.31 -0.52
CA ALA A 41 -2.41 -1.86 -0.36
C ALA A 41 -1.30 -1.23 0.48
N GLU A 42 -1.04 -1.83 1.64
CA GLU A 42 -0.01 -1.38 2.56
C GLU A 42 1.39 -1.49 1.96
N ALA A 43 1.65 -2.55 1.19
CA ALA A 43 2.91 -2.70 0.46
C ALA A 43 3.12 -1.60 -0.60
N VAL A 44 2.06 -1.20 -1.31
CA VAL A 44 2.11 -0.05 -2.23
C VAL A 44 2.43 1.24 -1.47
N ALA A 45 1.71 1.50 -0.36
CA ALA A 45 1.95 2.66 0.49
C ALA A 45 3.38 2.70 1.04
N TYR A 46 3.93 1.55 1.44
CA TYR A 46 5.31 1.43 1.88
C TYR A 46 6.31 1.84 0.79
N VAL A 47 6.17 1.30 -0.43
CA VAL A 47 7.10 1.60 -1.54
C VAL A 47 7.04 3.09 -1.91
N VAL A 48 5.84 3.65 -2.06
CA VAL A 48 5.65 5.07 -2.39
C VAL A 48 6.14 5.96 -1.25
N GLY A 49 5.82 5.64 0.01
CA GLY A 49 6.26 6.40 1.17
C GLY A 49 7.78 6.41 1.32
N ARG A 50 8.44 5.27 1.07
CA ARG A 50 9.90 5.17 1.05
C ARG A 50 10.53 6.01 -0.06
N TYR A 51 9.92 6.01 -1.25
CA TYR A 51 10.34 6.87 -2.35
C TYR A 51 10.26 8.35 -1.98
N CYS A 52 9.16 8.77 -1.32
CA CYS A 52 8.95 10.14 -0.85
C CYS A 52 9.77 10.53 0.40
N GLY A 53 10.57 9.63 0.96
CA GLY A 53 11.36 9.89 2.17
C GLY A 53 10.55 9.95 3.47
N LEU A 54 9.35 9.35 3.51
CA LEU A 54 8.49 9.29 4.69
C LEU A 54 8.95 8.20 5.67
N ASP A 55 8.58 8.37 6.94
CA ASP A 55 8.72 7.31 7.94
C ASP A 55 7.68 6.22 7.65
N THR A 56 8.15 5.06 7.19
CA THR A 56 7.32 3.89 6.91
C THR A 56 7.62 2.74 7.87
N SER A 57 8.14 3.05 9.07
CA SER A 57 8.55 2.04 10.04
C SER A 57 7.39 1.18 10.57
N GLY A 58 6.17 1.74 10.53
CA GLY A 58 4.94 1.05 10.92
C GLY A 58 4.34 0.13 9.85
N SER A 59 4.79 0.18 8.59
CA SER A 59 4.18 -0.53 7.45
C SER A 59 5.02 -1.72 6.96
N ALA A 60 5.67 -2.44 7.88
CA ALA A 60 6.60 -3.51 7.53
C ALA A 60 5.89 -4.80 7.05
N PHE A 61 6.17 -5.16 5.79
CA PHE A 61 5.75 -6.32 4.99
C PHE A 61 5.25 -7.59 5.72
N TYR A 62 4.01 -7.99 5.41
CA TYR A 62 3.37 -9.24 5.87
C TYR A 62 3.35 -10.34 4.80
N LEU A 63 4.50 -10.75 4.26
CA LEU A 63 4.58 -11.88 3.30
C LEU A 63 3.90 -13.17 3.82
N ALA A 64 3.81 -13.31 5.14
CA ALA A 64 3.05 -14.37 5.81
C ALA A 64 1.57 -14.44 5.40
N ALA A 65 0.96 -13.31 5.00
CA ALA A 65 -0.42 -13.27 4.52
C ALA A 65 -0.64 -14.07 3.22
N TRP A 66 0.43 -14.36 2.48
CA TRP A 66 0.39 -15.16 1.24
C TRP A 66 1.15 -16.48 1.36
N GLU A 67 1.49 -16.94 2.57
CA GLU A 67 2.24 -18.19 2.76
C GLU A 67 1.52 -19.41 2.16
N SER A 68 0.18 -19.38 2.17
CA SER A 68 -0.66 -20.44 1.59
C SER A 68 -0.92 -20.30 0.09
N ASP A 69 -0.47 -19.22 -0.54
CA ASP A 69 -0.66 -18.98 -1.98
C ASP A 69 0.44 -19.65 -2.80
N GLY A 70 0.11 -20.07 -4.03
CA GLY A 70 1.09 -20.58 -4.97
C GLY A 70 2.12 -19.52 -5.37
N PRO A 71 3.37 -19.90 -5.71
CA PRO A 71 4.42 -18.94 -6.04
C PRO A 71 4.08 -18.05 -7.23
N GLU A 72 3.29 -18.55 -8.18
CA GLU A 72 2.73 -17.77 -9.30
C GLU A 72 1.78 -16.67 -8.82
N VAL A 73 0.89 -16.97 -7.87
CA VAL A 73 -0.06 -16.00 -7.30
C VAL A 73 0.68 -14.91 -6.52
N VAL A 74 1.70 -15.30 -5.75
CA VAL A 74 2.55 -14.34 -5.01
C VAL A 74 3.28 -13.43 -5.99
N ARG A 75 3.81 -13.95 -7.10
CA ARG A 75 4.46 -13.15 -8.14
C ARG A 75 3.47 -12.18 -8.78
N ASP A 76 2.27 -12.62 -9.12
CA ASP A 76 1.24 -11.75 -9.70
C ASP A 76 0.84 -10.62 -8.74
N ARG A 77 0.76 -10.90 -7.43
CA ARG A 77 0.53 -9.89 -6.38
C ARG A 77 1.68 -8.88 -6.32
N LEU A 78 2.93 -9.33 -6.29
CA LEU A 78 4.10 -8.46 -6.30
C LEU A 78 4.17 -7.58 -7.56
N ASP A 79 3.85 -8.15 -8.72
CA ASP A 79 3.75 -7.43 -9.99
C ASP A 79 2.72 -6.29 -9.93
N ARG A 80 1.55 -6.54 -9.33
CA ARG A 80 0.52 -5.49 -9.15
C ARG A 80 0.98 -4.42 -8.18
N ILE A 81 1.63 -4.78 -7.06
CA ILE A 81 2.20 -3.83 -6.11
C ILE A 81 3.20 -2.91 -6.81
N SER A 82 4.18 -3.48 -7.50
CA SER A 82 5.22 -2.72 -8.19
C SER A 82 4.63 -1.77 -9.23
N ARG A 83 3.74 -2.27 -10.11
CA ARG A 83 3.11 -1.43 -11.15
C ARG A 83 2.23 -0.34 -10.57
N THR A 84 1.56 -0.58 -9.45
CA THR A 84 0.69 0.42 -8.82
C THR A 84 1.52 1.50 -8.13
N ALA A 85 2.58 1.11 -7.43
CA ALA A 85 3.52 2.06 -6.83
C ALA A 85 4.21 2.92 -7.90
N GLU A 86 4.67 2.32 -9.00
CA GLU A 86 5.28 3.03 -10.14
C GLU A 86 4.32 4.10 -10.70
N LYS A 87 3.08 3.74 -11.00
CA LYS A 87 2.06 4.70 -11.47
C LYS A 87 1.83 5.87 -10.52
N ILE A 88 1.86 5.61 -9.21
CA ILE A 88 1.68 6.66 -8.21
C ILE A 88 2.93 7.56 -8.18
N ILE A 89 4.12 6.98 -8.22
CA ILE A 89 5.39 7.72 -8.26
C ILE A 89 5.46 8.59 -9.52
N ASP A 90 5.17 8.03 -10.70
CA ASP A 90 5.14 8.77 -11.97
C ASP A 90 4.18 9.97 -11.88
N ALA A 91 2.98 9.76 -11.33
CA ALA A 91 2.00 10.82 -11.13
C ALA A 91 2.45 11.91 -10.11
N LEU A 92 3.36 11.59 -9.20
CA LEU A 92 3.96 12.54 -8.26
C LEU A 92 5.14 13.30 -8.89
N GLU A 93 5.91 12.68 -9.79
CA GLU A 93 7.02 13.31 -10.51
C GLU A 93 6.56 14.27 -11.62
N ASP A 94 5.44 13.95 -12.29
CA ASP A 94 4.84 14.77 -13.33
C ASP A 94 4.02 15.98 -12.79
N GLY A 95 3.93 16.13 -11.46
CA GLY A 95 3.12 17.13 -10.75
C GLY A 95 3.80 18.45 -10.40
#